data_AF-A0AAV4SVQ9-F1
#
_entry.id   AF-A0AAV4SVQ9-F1
#
_cell.length_a   1.000
_cell.length_b   1.000
_cell.length_c   1.000
_cell.angle_alpha   90.00
_cell.angle_beta   90.00
_cell.angle_gamma   90.00
#
_symmetry.space_group_name_H-M   'P 1'
#
loop_
_entity.id
_entity.type
_entity.pdbx_description
1 polymer ?
#
loop_
_entity_poly.entity_id
_entity_poly.type
_entity_poly.pdbx_seq_one_letter_code
_entity_poly.pdbx_strand_id
1 'polypeptide(L)'
;MSLPREVLLYSSRIVFPHHTPTPPLHHSKANIISLNFPNLDPIIIASINVPVTSDPQLFTLDLENIMQLGYNTILGGDFNALHHV
;
A
#
# COMPACT_ATOMS: atom_id res chain seq x y z
N MET A 1 -22.37 9.96 3.63
CA MET A 1 -21.81 9.71 4.98
C MET A 1 -20.34 9.37 4.79
N SER A 2 -19.46 10.35 5.01
CA SER A 2 -18.02 10.23 4.72
C SER A 2 -17.31 9.58 5.90
N LEU A 3 -16.54 8.51 5.65
CA LEU A 3 -15.65 7.95 6.66
C LEU A 3 -14.49 8.94 6.92
N PRO A 4 -14.10 9.19 8.18
CA PRO A 4 -12.96 10.04 8.49
C PRO A 4 -11.64 9.36 8.10
N ARG A 5 -10.66 10.16 7.66
CA ARG A 5 -9.33 9.74 7.13
C ARG A 5 -8.37 9.21 8.21
N GLU A 6 -8.87 8.61 9.28
CA GLU A 6 -8.06 8.03 10.34
C GLU A 6 -8.52 6.60 10.58
N VAL A 7 -7.88 5.67 9.90
CA VAL A 7 -7.92 4.26 10.30
C VAL A 7 -7.06 4.16 11.56
N LEU A 8 -7.69 4.44 12.71
CA LEU A 8 -7.15 4.16 14.03
C LEU A 8 -6.95 2.65 14.16
N LEU A 9 -5.70 2.19 14.14
CA LEU A 9 -5.32 0.89 14.68
C LEU A 9 -5.69 0.91 16.18
N TYR A 10 -6.82 0.31 16.51
CA TYR A 10 -7.32 0.20 17.87
C TYR A 10 -6.46 -0.79 18.65
N SER A 11 -5.55 -0.30 19.49
CA SER A 11 -5.29 -0.78 20.86
C SER A 11 -3.96 -0.20 21.37
N SER A 12 -4.02 0.48 22.52
CA SER A 12 -2.94 1.23 23.19
C SER A 12 -2.49 2.52 22.48
N ARG A 13 -2.34 3.60 23.26
CA ARG A 13 -2.02 4.96 22.81
C ARG A 13 -0.61 5.04 22.23
N ILE A 14 -0.41 4.55 21.01
CA ILE A 14 0.84 4.75 20.27
C ILE A 14 0.48 5.49 18.98
N VAL A 15 0.75 6.78 18.97
CA VAL A 15 0.70 7.60 17.74
C VAL A 15 2.05 7.39 17.06
N PHE A 16 2.10 6.51 16.07
CA PHE A 16 3.30 6.38 15.26
C PHE A 16 3.34 7.56 14.27
N PRO A 17 4.51 8.19 14.05
CA PRO A 17 4.64 9.11 12.94
C PRO A 17 4.36 8.34 11.64
N HIS A 18 3.34 8.76 10.89
CA HIS A 18 2.99 8.15 9.60
C HIS A 18 3.34 9.12 8.48
N HIS A 19 4.21 8.68 7.58
CA HIS A 19 4.37 9.31 6.27
C HIS A 19 3.54 8.53 5.26
N THR A 20 2.98 9.21 4.26
CA THR A 20 2.25 8.59 3.15
C THR A 20 3.10 8.69 1.89
N PRO A 21 3.93 7.67 1.57
CA PRO A 21 4.66 7.65 0.32
C PRO A 21 3.68 7.65 -0.85
N THR A 22 4.05 8.35 -1.92
CA THR A 22 3.27 8.43 -3.15
C THR A 22 4.12 7.93 -4.31
N PRO A 23 4.20 6.59 -4.50
CA PRO A 23 4.88 6.04 -5.66
C PRO A 23 4.11 6.43 -6.94
N PRO A 24 4.79 6.52 -8.09
CA PRO A 24 4.10 6.67 -9.36
C PRO A 24 3.27 5.42 -9.67
N LEU A 25 1.98 5.62 -9.94
CA LEU A 25 1.04 4.56 -10.33
C LEU A 25 0.36 4.95 -11.65
N HIS A 26 0.26 4.01 -12.58
CA HIS A 26 -0.23 4.22 -13.94
C HIS A 26 -1.67 3.73 -14.10
N HIS A 27 -2.00 2.59 -13.51
CA HIS A 27 -3.33 1.98 -13.63
C HIS A 27 -3.96 1.67 -12.28
N SER A 28 -3.15 1.35 -11.29
CA SER A 28 -3.63 0.93 -9.97
C SER A 28 -3.91 2.13 -9.08
N LYS A 29 -4.88 1.99 -8.17
CA LYS A 29 -5.05 2.92 -7.05
C LYS A 29 -4.49 2.27 -5.80
N ALA A 30 -3.60 2.95 -5.09
CA ALA A 30 -3.10 2.46 -3.81
C ALA A 30 -3.22 3.51 -2.71
N ASN A 31 -3.58 3.05 -1.51
CA ASN A 31 -3.43 3.81 -0.28
C ASN A 31 -2.27 3.21 0.50
N ILE A 32 -1.30 4.05 0.85
CA ILE A 32 -0.03 3.59 1.44
C ILE A 32 0.24 4.38 2.70
N ILE A 33 0.57 3.65 3.77
CA ILE A 33 1.02 4.21 5.04
C ILE A 33 2.37 3.60 5.42
N SER A 34 3.23 4.42 6.01
CA SER A 34 4.46 3.97 6.66
C SER A 34 4.24 3.95 8.17
N LEU A 35 4.40 2.78 8.80
CA LEU A 35 4.42 2.64 10.25
C LEU A 35 5.85 2.75 10.74
N ASN A 36 6.15 3.81 11.50
CA ASN A 36 7.49 4.04 12.04
C ASN A 36 7.53 3.67 13.52
N PHE A 37 8.34 2.67 13.88
CA PHE A 37 8.56 2.25 15.25
C PHE A 37 9.97 2.67 15.70
N PRO A 38 10.19 3.05 16.98
CA PRO A 38 11.52 3.38 17.46
C PRO A 38 12.49 2.21 17.29
N ASN A 39 13.67 2.47 16.71
CA ASN A 39 14.76 1.51 16.50
C ASN A 39 14.41 0.29 15.62
N LEU A 40 13.36 0.39 14.81
CA LEU A 40 13.01 -0.62 13.80
C LEU A 40 12.89 0.05 12.44
N ASP A 41 13.17 -0.73 11.39
CA ASP A 41 12.92 -0.29 10.03
C ASP A 41 11.42 -0.04 9.81
N PRO A 42 11.03 1.02 9.06
CA PRO A 42 9.63 1.32 8.80
C PRO A 42 8.92 0.15 8.10
N ILE A 43 7.69 -0.12 8.49
CA ILE A 43 6.83 -1.10 7.81
C ILE A 43 5.91 -0.33 6.86
N ILE A 44 5.98 -0.66 5.57
CA ILE A 44 5.09 -0.09 4.56
C ILE A 44 3.86 -0.99 4.46
N ILE A 45 2.67 -0.41 4.62
CA ILE A 45 1.41 -1.09 4.36
C ILE A 45 0.76 -0.43 3.15
N ALA A 46 0.58 -1.21 2.09
CA ALA A 46 -0.03 -0.77 0.85
C ALA A 46 -1.32 -1.56 0.59
N SER A 47 -2.43 -0.83 0.48
CA SER A 47 -3.72 -1.36 0.02
C SER A 47 -3.91 -0.98 -1.45
N ILE A 48 -3.96 -1.95 -2.35
CA ILE A 48 -4.07 -1.74 -3.79
C ILE A 48 -5.44 -2.16 -4.35
N ASN A 49 -5.92 -1.44 -5.35
CA ASN A 49 -7.06 -1.82 -6.17
C ASN A 49 -6.67 -1.66 -7.64
N VAL A 50 -6.55 -2.79 -8.33
CA VAL A 50 -6.18 -2.88 -9.74
C VAL A 50 -7.45 -3.01 -10.57
N PRO A 51 -7.76 -2.09 -11.49
CA PRO A 51 -8.92 -2.25 -12.38
C PRO A 51 -8.86 -3.54 -13.21
N VAL A 52 -10.00 -4.18 -13.47
CA VAL A 52 -10.11 -5.36 -14.37
C VAL A 52 -9.60 -5.10 -15.79
N THR A 53 -9.55 -3.84 -16.22
CA THR A 53 -9.09 -3.42 -17.55
C THR A 53 -7.59 -3.06 -17.58
N SER A 54 -6.86 -3.29 -16.48
CA SER A 54 -5.46 -2.88 -16.39
C SER A 54 -4.58 -3.72 -17.31
N ASP A 55 -3.69 -3.05 -18.04
CA ASP A 55 -2.63 -3.74 -18.77
C ASP A 55 -1.67 -4.44 -17.78
N PRO A 56 -1.37 -5.75 -17.97
CA PRO A 56 -0.52 -6.50 -17.05
C PRO A 56 0.91 -5.96 -16.89
N GLN A 57 1.50 -5.34 -17.92
CA GLN A 57 2.85 -4.79 -17.82
C GLN A 57 2.85 -3.52 -16.96
N LEU A 58 1.87 -2.66 -17.18
CA LEU A 58 1.72 -1.42 -16.40
C LEU A 58 1.31 -1.71 -14.95
N PHE A 59 0.47 -2.73 -14.72
CA PHE A 59 0.20 -3.23 -13.37
C PHE A 59 1.48 -3.76 -12.70
N THR A 60 2.31 -4.51 -13.42
CA THR A 60 3.58 -5.03 -12.89
C THR A 60 4.51 -3.87 -12.48
N LEU A 61 4.61 -2.83 -13.31
CA LEU A 61 5.39 -1.62 -12.98
C LEU A 61 4.87 -0.91 -11.73
N ASP A 62 3.55 -0.81 -11.58
CA ASP A 62 2.92 -0.23 -10.37
C ASP A 62 3.31 -1.03 -9.11
N LEU A 63 3.36 -2.36 -9.20
CA LEU A 63 3.86 -3.20 -8.10
C LEU A 63 5.33 -2.93 -7.78
N GLU A 64 6.19 -2.87 -8.79
CA GLU A 64 7.61 -2.58 -8.62
C GLU A 64 7.82 -1.23 -7.91
N ASN A 65 7.09 -0.19 -8.32
CA ASN A 65 7.15 1.12 -7.69
C ASN A 65 6.72 1.10 -6.21
N ILE A 66 5.73 0.28 -5.86
CA ILE A 66 5.31 0.08 -4.46
C ILE A 66 6.39 -0.70 -3.68
N MET A 67 6.96 -1.75 -4.26
CA MET A 67 7.99 -2.57 -3.60
C MET A 67 9.30 -1.81 -3.36
N GLN A 68 9.59 -0.80 -4.19
CA GLN A 68 10.74 0.09 -4.00
C GLN A 68 10.59 1.03 -2.79
N LEU A 69 9.40 1.16 -2.19
CA LEU A 69 9.19 2.02 -1.01
C LEU A 69 9.87 1.50 0.26
N GLY A 70 10.15 0.19 0.34
CA GLY A 70 10.84 -0.39 1.48
C GLY A 70 10.88 -1.91 1.45
N TYR A 71 11.91 -2.47 2.06
CA TYR A 71 12.10 -3.92 2.17
C TYR A 71 11.02 -4.59 3.05
N ASN A 72 10.46 -3.85 4.01
CA ASN A 72 9.39 -4.33 4.90
C ASN A 72 8.01 -3.88 4.39
N THR A 73 7.65 -4.30 3.18
CA THR A 73 6.37 -3.95 2.56
C THR A 73 5.37 -5.10 2.66
N ILE A 74 4.21 -4.80 3.26
CA ILE A 74 3.02 -5.64 3.21
C ILE A 74 2.09 -5.05 2.16
N LEU A 75 1.87 -5.80 1.09
CA LEU A 75 0.98 -5.44 -0.01
C LEU A 75 -0.24 -6.36 -0.01
N GLY A 76 -1.43 -5.77 -0.05
CA GLY A 76 -2.69 -6.52 -0.16
C GLY A 76 -3.78 -5.71 -0.85
N GLY A 77 -4.79 -6.40 -1.35
CA GLY A 77 -5.91 -5.77 -2.03
C GLY A 77 -6.52 -6.62 -3.13
N ASP A 78 -7.29 -5.98 -4.01
CA ASP A 78 -7.89 -6.63 -5.17
C ASP A 78 -7.00 -6.40 -6.40
N PHE A 79 -6.39 -7.48 -6.87
CA PHE A 79 -5.51 -7.47 -8.05
C PHE A 79 -6.26 -7.72 -9.35
N ASN A 80 -7.55 -8.13 -9.29
CA ASN A 80 -8.33 -8.53 -10.46
C ASN A 80 -7.59 -9.48 -11.42
N ALA A 81 -6.72 -10.32 -10.87
CA ALA A 81 -5.89 -11.25 -11.60
C ALA A 81 -6.19 -12.68 -11.16
N LEU A 82 -6.23 -13.59 -12.13
CA LEU A 82 -6.27 -15.03 -11.89
C LEU A 82 -4.85 -15.55 -12.04
N HIS A 83 -4.32 -16.16 -10.98
CA HIS A 83 -3.06 -16.86 -11.07
C HIS A 83 -3.30 -18.22 -11.74
N HIS A 84 -2.82 -18.38 -12.97
CA HIS A 84 -2.80 -19.68 -13.64
C HIS A 84 -1.53 -20.43 -13.19
N VAL A 85 -1.71 -21.50 -12.41
CA VAL A 85 -0.65 -22.45 -12.03
C VAL A 85 -0.57 -23.56 -13.07
#